data_AF-A0AAN7ST80-F1
#
_entry.id   AF-A0AAN7ST80-F1
#
_cell.length_a   1.000
_cell.length_b   1.000
_cell.length_c   1.000
_cell.angle_alpha   90.00
_cell.angle_beta   90.00
_cell.angle_gamma   90.00
#
_symmetry.space_group_name_H-M   'P 1'
#
loop_
_entity.id
_entity.type
_entity.pdbx_description
1 polymer ?
#
loop_
_entity_poly.entity_id
_entity_poly.type
_entity_poly.pdbx_seq_one_letter_code
_entity_poly.pdbx_strand_id
1 'polypeptide(L)'
;MSSTSSPPPDPSVPIPRDSDTAPPQPSDQQDERRPRRPRRREDFPESQASKMWRAFENPEGGPVNELPGGKFNSAGGKPREASWRDAFRFDQFFRSDRPAFYKTGCARDSLLVGIGTGGAVGGINFILRGLRGMMTTGHYAVGVFTLTAGGMYAWCTTRQREEAKGIAMAVAGMRMLHEKKAKEEAEKKRLLEEERLRKLQEEEEQRRNKRWYKWW
;
A
#
# COMPACT_ATOMS: atom_id res chain seq x y z
N MET A 1 -44.39 -24.95 45.54
CA MET A 1 -45.50 -24.45 44.71
C MET A 1 -44.96 -23.32 43.84
N SER A 2 -45.22 -23.44 42.54
CA SER A 2 -45.24 -22.37 41.52
C SER A 2 -43.92 -21.78 41.01
N SER A 3 -43.47 -22.38 39.91
CA SER A 3 -42.65 -21.83 38.85
C SER A 3 -43.31 -20.63 38.15
N THR A 4 -42.52 -19.65 37.71
CA THR A 4 -42.85 -18.83 36.52
C THR A 4 -41.58 -18.50 35.73
N SER A 5 -41.56 -19.03 34.52
CA SER A 5 -40.62 -18.83 33.43
C SER A 5 -40.89 -17.52 32.70
N SER A 6 -39.85 -16.76 32.35
CA SER A 6 -39.94 -15.64 31.40
C SER A 6 -39.76 -16.14 29.95
N PRO A 7 -40.55 -15.66 28.97
CA PRO A 7 -40.38 -16.01 27.56
C PRO A 7 -39.31 -15.15 26.86
N PRO A 8 -38.73 -15.61 25.72
CA PRO A 8 -37.79 -14.84 24.90
C PRO A 8 -38.51 -13.83 23.99
N PRO A 9 -37.84 -12.74 23.54
CA PRO A 9 -38.41 -11.76 22.62
C PRO A 9 -38.37 -12.21 21.14
N ASP A 10 -39.44 -11.89 20.41
CA ASP A 10 -39.64 -12.13 18.97
C ASP A 10 -38.73 -11.27 18.06
N PRO A 11 -38.29 -11.79 16.89
CA PRO A 11 -37.33 -11.13 15.99
C PRO A 11 -37.95 -10.24 14.87
N SER A 12 -39.16 -9.69 15.02
CA SER A 12 -39.84 -8.98 13.92
C SER A 12 -40.42 -7.61 14.28
N VAL A 13 -39.56 -6.65 14.65
CA VAL A 13 -39.94 -5.23 14.76
C VAL A 13 -38.89 -4.34 14.05
N PRO A 14 -39.25 -3.52 13.04
CA PRO A 14 -38.33 -2.61 12.39
C PRO A 14 -38.01 -1.39 13.26
N ILE A 15 -36.73 -1.01 13.33
CA ILE A 15 -36.25 0.21 14.00
C ILE A 15 -36.54 1.43 13.11
N PRO A 16 -37.19 2.51 13.59
CA PRO A 16 -37.34 3.74 12.83
C PRO A 16 -36.00 4.47 12.63
N ARG A 17 -35.73 4.90 11.40
CA ARG A 17 -34.65 5.85 11.05
C ARG A 17 -35.16 7.28 11.24
N ASP A 18 -34.65 7.99 12.23
CA ASP A 18 -34.79 9.45 12.28
C ASP A 18 -33.82 10.08 11.28
N SER A 19 -34.38 10.70 10.25
CA SER A 19 -33.73 11.66 9.35
C SER A 19 -34.55 12.93 9.47
N ASP A 20 -33.98 14.01 10.00
CA ASP A 20 -34.34 15.41 9.66
C ASP A 20 -33.61 16.38 10.60
N THR A 21 -32.60 17.08 10.08
CA THR A 21 -32.21 18.42 10.59
C THR A 21 -31.60 19.20 9.43
N ALA A 22 -32.42 20.05 8.81
CA ALA A 22 -31.98 21.09 7.89
C ALA A 22 -31.53 22.35 8.67
N PRO A 23 -30.44 23.03 8.28
CA PRO A 23 -30.09 24.33 8.86
C PRO A 23 -30.78 25.50 8.11
N PRO A 24 -31.16 26.59 8.80
CA PRO A 24 -31.77 27.77 8.19
C PRO A 24 -30.75 28.79 7.67
N GLN A 25 -31.14 29.53 6.63
CA GLN A 25 -30.62 30.83 6.16
C GLN A 25 -31.87 31.65 5.73
N PRO A 26 -31.88 33.00 5.58
CA PRO A 26 -30.77 33.96 5.58
C PRO A 26 -31.04 35.28 6.38
N SER A 27 -30.02 36.14 6.56
CA SER A 27 -30.21 37.59 6.53
C SER A 27 -28.92 38.32 6.11
N ASP A 28 -29.05 39.17 5.10
CA ASP A 28 -28.03 40.08 4.57
C ASP A 28 -27.81 41.29 5.49
N GLN A 29 -26.56 41.68 5.72
CA GLN A 29 -26.16 43.09 5.61
C GLN A 29 -24.63 43.24 5.49
N GLN A 30 -24.26 44.17 4.62
CA GLN A 30 -22.93 44.46 4.09
C GLN A 30 -22.05 45.18 5.12
N ASP A 31 -20.75 44.90 5.12
CA ASP A 31 -19.75 45.91 5.49
C ASP A 31 -18.38 45.69 4.83
N GLU A 32 -17.68 46.80 4.62
CA GLU A 32 -16.70 47.09 3.57
C GLU A 32 -15.30 46.42 3.61
N ARG A 33 -14.70 46.34 2.41
CA ARG A 33 -13.25 46.22 2.08
C ARG A 33 -12.44 45.06 2.67
N ARG A 34 -12.39 43.94 1.93
CA ARG A 34 -11.25 43.00 1.96
C ARG A 34 -10.58 42.88 0.58
N PRO A 35 -9.24 42.89 0.49
CA PRO A 35 -8.54 42.69 -0.77
C PRO A 35 -8.87 41.30 -1.34
N ARG A 36 -9.24 41.25 -2.62
CA ARG A 36 -9.51 40.00 -3.36
C ARG A 36 -8.27 39.12 -3.31
N ARG A 37 -8.32 38.01 -2.57
CA ARG A 37 -7.34 36.92 -2.73
C ARG A 37 -7.41 36.40 -4.17
N PRO A 38 -6.27 36.14 -4.82
CA PRO A 38 -6.28 35.45 -6.11
C PRO A 38 -6.92 34.07 -5.93
N ARG A 39 -7.81 33.67 -6.85
CA ARG A 39 -8.35 32.31 -6.91
C ARG A 39 -7.18 31.34 -7.02
N ARG A 40 -6.91 30.61 -5.95
CA ARG A 40 -6.03 29.44 -5.97
C ARG A 40 -6.75 28.41 -6.83
N ARG A 41 -6.19 28.07 -8.01
CA ARG A 41 -6.70 26.95 -8.80
C ARG A 41 -6.80 25.75 -7.87
N GLU A 42 -7.98 25.17 -7.73
CA GLU A 42 -8.14 23.93 -6.98
C GLU A 42 -7.40 22.82 -7.73
N ASP A 43 -6.16 22.54 -7.31
CA ASP A 43 -5.53 21.26 -7.58
C ASP A 43 -6.42 20.21 -6.92
N PHE A 44 -7.23 19.49 -7.73
CA PHE A 44 -7.97 18.33 -7.26
C PHE A 44 -7.00 17.45 -6.46
N PRO A 45 -7.35 17.00 -5.24
CA PRO A 45 -6.48 16.13 -4.48
C PRO A 45 -6.24 14.89 -5.32
N GLU A 46 -5.04 14.80 -5.86
CA GLU A 46 -4.59 13.63 -6.58
C GLU A 46 -4.94 12.39 -5.79
N SER A 47 -5.67 11.49 -6.45
CA SER A 47 -6.06 10.24 -5.84
C SER A 47 -4.79 9.60 -5.28
N GLN A 48 -4.90 8.97 -4.12
CA GLN A 48 -3.76 8.27 -3.52
C GLN A 48 -3.10 7.32 -4.54
N ALA A 49 -3.89 6.78 -5.47
CA ALA A 49 -3.43 6.07 -6.65
C ALA A 49 -2.50 6.90 -7.55
N SER A 50 -2.86 8.13 -7.97
CA SER A 50 -1.97 8.93 -8.82
C SER A 50 -0.66 9.33 -8.13
N LYS A 51 -0.66 9.52 -6.81
CA LYS A 51 0.57 9.71 -6.03
C LYS A 51 1.42 8.44 -6.00
N MET A 52 0.80 7.28 -5.81
CA MET A 52 1.48 5.99 -5.91
C MET A 52 2.05 5.77 -7.32
N TRP A 53 1.29 6.09 -8.36
CA TRP A 53 1.73 5.98 -9.75
C TRP A 53 2.93 6.87 -10.06
N ARG A 54 2.97 8.11 -9.56
CA ARG A 54 4.13 8.98 -9.73
C ARG A 54 5.38 8.54 -8.98
N ALA A 55 5.23 7.87 -7.83
CA ALA A 55 6.36 7.26 -7.14
C ALA A 55 6.99 6.12 -7.95
N PHE A 56 6.20 5.43 -8.79
CA PHE A 56 6.72 4.43 -9.73
C PHE A 56 7.27 5.04 -11.03
N GLU A 57 6.80 6.22 -11.43
CA GLU A 57 7.12 6.88 -12.71
C GLU A 57 8.48 7.60 -12.73
N ASN A 58 9.04 7.93 -11.56
CA ASN A 58 10.32 8.64 -11.45
C ASN A 58 11.37 7.86 -10.62
N PRO A 59 12.06 6.86 -11.20
CA PRO A 59 13.11 6.10 -10.51
C PRO A 59 14.41 6.89 -10.27
N GLU A 60 14.61 8.05 -10.92
CA GLU A 60 15.86 8.82 -10.87
C GLU A 60 15.76 10.13 -10.06
N GLY A 61 14.55 10.61 -9.70
CA GLY A 61 14.38 11.98 -9.18
C GLY A 61 13.27 12.22 -8.15
N GLY A 62 12.84 11.21 -7.38
CA GLY A 62 11.90 11.38 -6.26
C GLY A 62 12.24 10.45 -5.09
N PRO A 63 11.95 10.81 -3.82
CA PRO A 63 12.50 10.15 -2.65
C PRO A 63 12.15 8.65 -2.63
N VAL A 64 13.20 7.84 -2.80
CA VAL A 64 13.24 6.37 -2.94
C VAL A 64 12.72 5.59 -1.71
N ASN A 65 12.11 6.27 -0.73
CA ASN A 65 11.84 5.74 0.60
C ASN A 65 10.38 5.33 0.89
N GLU A 66 9.44 5.44 -0.06
CA GLU A 66 8.03 5.24 0.27
C GLU A 66 7.29 4.38 -0.76
N LEU A 67 7.63 3.08 -0.83
CA LEU A 67 6.55 2.11 -1.09
C LEU A 67 5.61 2.11 0.13
N PRO A 68 4.28 2.06 -0.04
CA PRO A 68 3.34 2.02 1.06
C PRO A 68 3.54 0.72 1.86
N GLY A 69 4.27 0.83 2.98
CA GLY A 69 4.78 -0.29 3.78
C GLY A 69 6.28 -0.22 4.14
N GLY A 70 7.01 0.77 3.60
CA GLY A 70 8.46 0.91 3.76
C GLY A 70 8.90 1.42 5.13
N LYS A 71 9.38 0.52 6.00
CA LYS A 71 10.19 0.85 7.18
C LYS A 71 11.69 0.74 6.93
N PHE A 72 12.18 0.79 5.68
CA PHE A 72 13.57 0.43 5.39
C PHE A 72 14.22 1.33 4.34
N ASN A 73 15.39 1.87 4.71
CA ASN A 73 16.16 2.88 4.00
C ASN A 73 16.71 2.42 2.65
N SER A 74 16.86 3.37 1.72
CA SER A 74 17.45 3.27 0.38
C SER A 74 18.91 2.81 0.27
N ALA A 75 19.54 2.31 1.35
CA ALA A 75 20.95 1.87 1.36
C ALA A 75 21.14 0.37 1.04
N GLY A 76 20.29 -0.20 0.20
CA GLY A 76 20.58 -1.48 -0.48
C GLY A 76 20.48 -2.77 0.34
N GLY A 77 19.99 -2.72 1.57
CA GLY A 77 19.71 -3.94 2.35
C GLY A 77 18.25 -4.37 2.20
N LYS A 78 17.94 -5.33 1.33
CA LYS A 78 16.67 -6.08 1.47
C LYS A 78 16.70 -6.71 2.88
N PRO A 79 15.75 -6.41 3.79
CA PRO A 79 15.74 -7.10 5.08
C PRO A 79 15.67 -8.59 4.77
N ARG A 80 16.62 -9.36 5.34
CA ARG A 80 16.66 -10.80 5.15
C ARG A 80 15.31 -11.33 5.65
N GLU A 81 14.51 -11.86 4.72
CA GLU A 81 13.13 -12.28 5.01
C GLU A 81 13.16 -13.26 6.17
N ALA A 82 12.44 -12.95 7.26
CA ALA A 82 12.40 -13.82 8.42
C ALA A 82 11.73 -15.14 7.98
N SER A 83 12.53 -16.18 7.89
CA SER A 83 12.06 -17.49 7.47
C SER A 83 11.49 -18.25 8.67
N TRP A 84 10.62 -19.23 8.42
CA TRP A 84 10.17 -20.16 9.46
C TRP A 84 11.34 -20.85 10.19
N ARG A 85 12.49 -21.05 9.51
CA ARG A 85 13.72 -21.59 10.12
C ARG A 85 14.36 -20.63 11.11
N ASP A 86 14.14 -19.33 10.98
CA ASP A 86 14.67 -18.34 11.91
C ASP A 86 13.91 -18.29 13.23
N ALA A 87 12.67 -18.82 13.27
CA ALA A 87 11.94 -19.01 14.52
C ALA A 87 12.64 -20.02 15.46
N PHE A 88 13.38 -20.98 14.89
CA PHE A 88 14.13 -21.99 15.65
C PHE A 88 15.59 -21.62 15.89
N ARG A 89 16.08 -20.54 15.26
CA ARG A 89 17.43 -20.02 15.50
C ARG A 89 17.36 -18.91 16.55
N PHE A 90 17.60 -19.27 17.81
CA PHE A 90 17.67 -18.34 18.95
C PHE A 90 18.72 -17.21 18.80
N ASP A 91 19.63 -17.34 17.83
CA ASP A 91 20.55 -16.28 17.38
C ASP A 91 19.83 -14.98 16.96
N GLN A 92 18.53 -15.03 16.65
CA GLN A 92 17.66 -13.87 16.39
C GLN A 92 17.50 -12.94 17.61
N PHE A 93 17.61 -13.46 18.84
CA PHE A 93 17.46 -12.65 20.06
C PHE A 93 18.68 -11.76 20.35
N PHE A 94 19.86 -12.14 19.82
CA PHE A 94 21.13 -11.44 20.09
C PHE A 94 21.55 -10.49 18.97
N ARG A 95 20.91 -10.53 17.79
CA ARG A 95 21.21 -9.66 16.65
C ARG A 95 20.06 -8.69 16.38
N SER A 96 20.35 -7.39 16.49
CA SER A 96 19.42 -6.28 16.24
C SER A 96 18.89 -6.19 14.80
N ASP A 97 19.59 -6.82 13.86
CA ASP A 97 19.37 -6.57 12.43
C ASP A 97 18.31 -7.47 11.78
N ARG A 98 17.66 -8.35 12.56
CA ARG A 98 16.61 -9.24 12.03
C ARG A 98 15.25 -8.91 12.65
N PRO A 99 14.20 -8.69 11.83
CA PRO A 99 12.85 -8.59 12.36
C PRO A 99 12.47 -9.93 12.98
N ALA A 100 12.18 -9.94 14.28
CA ALA A 100 11.75 -11.16 14.96
C ALA A 100 10.57 -11.81 14.23
N PHE A 101 10.49 -13.14 14.21
CA PHE A 101 9.49 -13.90 13.44
C PHE A 101 8.06 -13.39 13.67
N TYR A 102 7.70 -13.13 14.93
CA TYR A 102 6.38 -12.60 15.34
C TYR A 102 6.10 -11.15 14.90
N LYS A 103 7.11 -10.40 14.43
CA LYS A 103 6.92 -9.05 13.87
C LYS A 103 6.54 -9.08 12.38
N THR A 104 6.68 -10.22 11.71
CA THR A 104 6.19 -10.36 10.33
C THR A 104 4.67 -10.52 10.31
N GLY A 105 3.99 -9.85 9.38
CA GLY A 105 2.52 -9.86 9.30
C GLY A 105 1.94 -11.27 9.20
N CYS A 106 2.40 -12.07 8.21
CA CYS A 106 1.90 -13.44 8.03
C CYS A 106 2.13 -14.35 9.25
N ALA A 107 3.26 -14.22 9.97
CA ALA A 107 3.52 -15.03 11.16
C ALA A 107 2.69 -14.56 12.37
N ARG A 108 2.51 -13.25 12.53
CA ARG A 108 1.71 -12.69 13.61
C ARG A 108 0.25 -13.12 13.49
N ASP A 109 -0.33 -12.96 12.30
CA ASP A 109 -1.74 -13.25 12.09
C ASP A 109 -2.03 -14.74 12.20
N SER A 110 -1.15 -15.59 11.65
CA SER A 110 -1.27 -17.04 11.80
C SER A 110 -1.11 -17.51 13.25
N LEU A 111 -0.22 -16.89 14.03
CA LEU A 111 -0.06 -17.20 15.45
C LEU A 111 -1.31 -16.78 16.25
N LEU A 112 -1.88 -15.61 15.98
CA LEU A 112 -3.10 -15.13 16.64
C LEU A 112 -4.30 -16.03 16.31
N VAL A 113 -4.48 -16.38 15.02
CA VAL A 113 -5.52 -17.31 14.59
C VAL A 113 -5.29 -18.70 15.19
N GLY A 114 -4.03 -19.16 15.24
CA GLY A 114 -3.66 -20.41 15.89
C GLY A 114 -4.04 -20.43 17.37
N ILE A 115 -3.68 -19.39 18.14
CA ILE A 115 -3.98 -19.32 19.59
C ILE A 115 -5.50 -19.30 19.79
N GLY A 116 -6.22 -18.51 19.01
CA GLY A 116 -7.69 -18.44 19.09
C GLY A 116 -8.34 -19.79 18.80
N THR A 117 -7.94 -20.45 17.72
CA THR A 117 -8.53 -21.75 17.31
C THR A 117 -8.10 -22.90 18.23
N GLY A 118 -6.83 -22.99 18.59
CA GLY A 118 -6.31 -24.00 19.51
C GLY A 118 -6.86 -23.85 20.92
N GLY A 119 -6.98 -22.60 21.41
CA GLY A 119 -7.61 -22.28 22.68
C GLY A 119 -9.10 -22.61 22.70
N ALA A 120 -9.84 -22.32 21.61
CA ALA A 120 -11.24 -22.67 21.50
C ALA A 120 -11.47 -24.19 21.51
N VAL A 121 -10.75 -24.95 20.67
CA VAL A 121 -10.91 -26.42 20.63
C VAL A 121 -10.42 -27.07 21.92
N GLY A 122 -9.32 -26.59 22.48
CA GLY A 122 -8.81 -27.03 23.79
C GLY A 122 -9.80 -26.74 24.92
N GLY A 123 -10.40 -25.55 24.93
CA GLY A 123 -11.40 -25.13 25.91
C GLY A 123 -12.69 -25.94 25.83
N ILE A 124 -13.20 -26.22 24.61
CA ILE A 124 -14.37 -27.09 24.41
C ILE A 124 -14.06 -28.50 24.94
N ASN A 125 -12.90 -29.06 24.59
CA ASN A 125 -12.51 -30.39 25.08
C ASN A 125 -12.30 -30.41 26.61
N PHE A 126 -11.85 -29.30 27.20
CA PHE A 126 -11.72 -29.15 28.65
C PHE A 126 -13.08 -29.18 29.36
N ILE A 127 -14.09 -28.50 28.82
CA ILE A 127 -15.45 -28.54 29.38
C ILE A 127 -16.04 -29.95 29.29
N LEU A 128 -15.83 -30.65 28.17
CA LEU A 128 -16.40 -31.98 27.94
C LEU A 128 -15.74 -33.11 28.75
N ARG A 129 -14.40 -33.07 28.93
CA ARG A 129 -13.64 -34.14 29.61
C ARG A 129 -13.26 -33.80 31.06
N GLY A 130 -13.45 -32.54 31.47
CA GLY A 130 -13.13 -32.04 32.81
C GLY A 130 -11.64 -32.19 33.19
N LEU A 131 -11.34 -32.04 34.49
CA LEU A 131 -9.97 -32.13 35.02
C LEU A 131 -9.32 -33.50 34.78
N ARG A 132 -10.11 -34.58 34.66
CA ARG A 132 -9.62 -35.94 34.43
C ARG A 132 -8.97 -36.11 33.04
N GLY A 133 -9.26 -35.20 32.11
CA GLY A 133 -8.73 -35.17 30.75
C GLY A 133 -7.62 -34.15 30.49
N MET A 134 -7.10 -33.45 31.50
CA MET A 134 -6.25 -32.25 31.35
C MET A 134 -5.07 -32.42 30.38
N MET A 135 -4.38 -33.57 30.40
CA MET A 135 -3.27 -33.84 29.47
C MET A 135 -3.77 -33.97 28.03
N THR A 136 -4.86 -34.70 27.82
CA THR A 136 -5.44 -34.89 26.48
C THR A 136 -5.93 -33.56 25.91
N THR A 137 -6.57 -32.71 26.72
CA THR A 137 -7.07 -31.40 26.27
C THR A 137 -5.93 -30.46 25.90
N GLY A 138 -4.81 -30.51 26.63
CA GLY A 138 -3.58 -29.79 26.29
C GLY A 138 -2.98 -30.24 24.96
N HIS A 139 -2.90 -31.56 24.70
CA HIS A 139 -2.44 -32.08 23.41
C HIS A 139 -3.34 -31.67 22.25
N TYR A 140 -4.66 -31.67 22.43
CA TYR A 140 -5.59 -31.14 21.42
C TYR A 140 -5.40 -29.63 21.19
N ALA A 141 -5.23 -28.84 22.25
CA ALA A 141 -5.01 -27.41 22.14
C ALA A 141 -3.73 -27.09 21.34
N VAL A 142 -2.61 -27.73 21.69
CA VAL A 142 -1.32 -27.57 20.99
C VAL A 142 -1.36 -28.15 19.59
N GLY A 143 -2.02 -29.30 19.40
CA GLY A 143 -2.17 -29.95 18.10
C GLY A 143 -2.93 -29.07 17.12
N VAL A 144 -4.10 -28.56 17.53
CA VAL A 144 -4.91 -27.64 16.70
C VAL A 144 -4.18 -26.31 16.49
N PHE A 145 -3.54 -25.78 17.54
CA PHE A 145 -2.73 -24.56 17.44
C PHE A 145 -1.66 -24.67 16.34
N THR A 146 -0.83 -25.71 16.39
CA THR A 146 0.29 -25.88 15.46
C THR A 146 -0.18 -26.14 14.02
N LEU A 147 -1.23 -26.96 13.85
CA LEU A 147 -1.80 -27.23 12.53
C LEU A 147 -2.42 -25.99 11.90
N THR A 148 -3.25 -25.25 12.65
CA THR A 148 -3.90 -24.04 12.12
C THR A 148 -2.89 -22.92 11.89
N ALA A 149 -1.95 -22.68 12.82
CA ALA A 149 -0.92 -21.66 12.65
C ALA A 149 -0.01 -21.98 11.45
N GLY A 150 0.46 -23.23 11.32
CA GLY A 150 1.29 -23.67 10.20
C GLY A 150 0.57 -23.57 8.86
N GLY A 151 -0.68 -24.02 8.80
CA GLY A 151 -1.51 -23.94 7.59
C GLY A 151 -1.77 -22.51 7.15
N MET A 152 -2.16 -21.64 8.08
CA MET A 152 -2.42 -20.23 7.80
C MET A 152 -1.15 -19.49 7.35
N TYR A 153 0.00 -19.81 7.95
CA TYR A 153 1.28 -19.25 7.54
C TYR A 153 1.68 -19.67 6.11
N ALA A 154 1.57 -20.96 5.78
CA ALA A 154 1.85 -21.46 4.44
C ALA A 154 0.91 -20.84 3.38
N TRP A 155 -0.36 -20.64 3.74
CA TRP A 155 -1.32 -19.97 2.88
C TRP A 155 -0.95 -18.51 2.61
N CYS A 156 -0.70 -17.72 3.66
CA CYS A 156 -0.36 -16.30 3.56
C CYS A 156 0.92 -16.08 2.74
N THR A 157 1.95 -16.90 2.99
CA THR A 157 3.22 -16.80 2.26
C THR A 157 3.09 -17.18 0.78
N THR A 158 2.19 -18.11 0.44
CA THR A 158 1.91 -18.45 -0.96
C THR A 158 1.21 -17.31 -1.68
N ARG A 159 0.20 -16.70 -1.05
CA ARG A 159 -0.50 -15.51 -1.59
C ARG A 159 0.42 -14.32 -1.81
N GLN A 160 1.28 -14.01 -0.85
CA GLN A 160 2.27 -12.93 -1.02
C GLN A 160 3.22 -13.18 -2.20
N ARG A 161 3.59 -14.43 -2.47
CA ARG A 161 4.41 -14.77 -3.64
C ARG A 161 3.65 -14.59 -4.95
N GLU A 162 2.35 -14.83 -4.96
CA GLU A 162 1.50 -14.57 -6.13
C GLU A 162 1.37 -13.07 -6.40
N GLU A 163 1.10 -12.27 -5.36
CA GLU A 163 1.01 -10.81 -5.46
C GLU A 163 2.35 -10.20 -5.89
N ALA A 164 3.46 -10.66 -5.34
CA ALA A 164 4.80 -10.21 -5.70
C ALA A 164 5.13 -10.50 -7.18
N LYS A 165 4.69 -11.64 -7.72
CA LYS A 165 4.84 -11.96 -9.15
C LYS A 165 4.03 -11.00 -10.02
N GLY A 166 2.80 -10.65 -9.61
CA GLY A 166 1.97 -9.68 -10.31
C GLY A 166 2.61 -8.29 -10.39
N ILE A 167 3.14 -7.81 -9.26
CA ILE A 167 3.84 -6.51 -9.20
C ILE A 167 5.11 -6.55 -10.06
N ALA A 168 5.87 -7.66 -10.04
CA ALA A 168 7.09 -7.78 -10.83
C ALA A 168 6.84 -7.67 -12.34
N MET A 169 5.75 -8.27 -12.85
CA MET A 169 5.38 -8.15 -14.27
C MET A 169 4.97 -6.72 -14.63
N ALA A 170 4.19 -6.05 -13.77
CA ALA A 170 3.78 -4.66 -14.00
C ALA A 170 4.98 -3.71 -14.04
N VAL A 171 5.92 -3.86 -13.11
CA VAL A 171 7.15 -3.05 -13.07
C VAL A 171 8.04 -3.32 -14.29
N ALA A 172 8.15 -4.58 -14.74
CA ALA A 172 8.89 -4.91 -15.96
C ALA A 172 8.28 -4.25 -17.21
N GLY A 173 6.94 -4.28 -17.34
CA GLY A 173 6.23 -3.60 -18.42
C GLY A 173 6.43 -2.08 -18.43
N MET A 174 6.39 -1.46 -17.25
CA MET A 174 6.63 -0.02 -17.10
C MET A 174 8.06 0.36 -17.50
N ARG A 175 9.08 -0.39 -17.08
CA ARG A 175 10.48 -0.13 -17.46
C ARG A 175 10.65 -0.10 -18.98
N MET A 176 10.06 -1.06 -19.69
CA MET A 176 10.10 -1.13 -21.15
C MET A 176 9.43 0.09 -21.82
N LEU A 177 8.31 0.57 -21.27
CA LEU A 177 7.62 1.77 -21.78
C LEU A 177 8.42 3.05 -21.51
N HIS A 178 9.01 3.16 -20.32
CA HIS A 178 9.86 4.29 -19.96
C HIS A 178 11.11 4.37 -20.84
N GLU A 179 11.77 3.25 -21.11
CA GLU A 179 12.92 3.21 -22.02
C GLU A 179 12.56 3.62 -23.45
N LYS A 180 11.38 3.21 -23.95
CA LYS A 180 10.89 3.62 -25.27
C LYS A 180 10.56 5.10 -25.32
N LYS A 181 9.82 5.62 -24.34
CA LYS A 181 9.50 7.05 -24.24
C LYS A 181 10.77 7.91 -24.11
N ALA A 182 11.72 7.48 -23.29
CA ALA A 182 13.00 8.19 -23.12
C ALA A 182 13.80 8.26 -24.43
N LYS A 183 13.81 7.19 -25.23
CA LYS A 183 14.43 7.19 -26.57
C LYS A 183 13.71 8.13 -27.54
N GLU A 184 12.39 8.05 -27.61
CA GLU A 184 11.58 8.94 -28.47
C GLU A 184 11.74 10.42 -28.09
N GLU A 185 11.81 10.74 -26.80
CA GLU A 185 12.06 12.10 -26.33
C GLU A 185 13.48 12.58 -26.66
N ALA A 186 14.48 11.70 -26.55
CA ALA A 186 15.84 12.02 -26.96
C ALA A 186 15.95 12.28 -28.46
N GLU A 187 15.27 11.47 -29.29
CA GLU A 187 15.21 11.66 -30.74
C GLU A 187 14.49 12.96 -31.12
N LYS A 188 13.34 13.25 -30.51
CA LYS A 188 12.63 14.52 -30.73
C LYS A 188 13.48 15.74 -30.39
N LYS A 189 14.24 15.68 -29.29
CA LYS A 189 15.18 16.75 -28.90
C LYS A 189 16.29 16.93 -29.93
N ARG A 190 16.88 15.84 -30.44
CA ARG A 190 17.90 15.89 -31.50
C ARG A 190 17.35 16.50 -32.79
N LEU A 191 16.17 16.08 -33.23
CA LEU A 191 15.53 16.64 -34.43
C LEU A 191 15.21 18.12 -34.28
N LEU A 192 14.72 18.55 -33.12
CA LEU A 192 14.46 19.96 -32.81
C LEU A 192 15.74 20.80 -32.80
N GLU A 193 16.85 20.24 -32.32
CA GLU A 193 18.15 20.92 -32.32
C GLU A 193 18.72 21.05 -33.74
N GLU A 194 18.64 19.98 -34.54
CA GLU A 194 19.03 20.01 -35.96
C GLU A 194 18.20 21.03 -36.75
N GLU A 195 16.88 21.08 -36.56
CA GLU A 195 16.02 22.05 -37.24
C GLU A 195 16.37 23.51 -36.85
N ARG A 196 16.72 23.75 -35.57
CA ARG A 196 17.19 25.07 -35.11
C ARG A 196 18.51 25.46 -35.77
N LEU A 197 19.46 24.52 -35.87
CA LEU A 197 20.74 24.78 -36.53
C LEU A 197 20.56 25.07 -38.03
N ARG A 198 19.67 24.35 -38.73
CA ARG A 198 19.38 24.60 -40.15
C ARG A 198 18.76 25.97 -40.38
N LYS A 199 17.80 26.39 -39.53
CA LYS A 199 17.21 27.74 -39.62
C LYS A 199 18.25 28.84 -39.40
N LEU A 200 19.16 28.66 -38.43
CA LEU A 200 20.25 29.62 -38.20
C LEU A 200 21.20 29.71 -39.40
N GLN A 201 21.54 28.57 -40.03
CA GLN A 201 22.35 28.56 -41.24
C GLN A 201 21.65 29.26 -42.40
N GLU A 202 20.37 28.99 -42.64
CA GLU A 202 19.59 29.66 -43.69
C GLU A 202 19.49 31.17 -43.45
N GLU A 203 19.30 31.60 -42.19
CA GLU A 203 19.32 33.02 -41.84
C GLU A 203 20.69 33.67 -42.07
N GLU A 204 21.79 32.99 -41.71
CA GLU A 204 23.13 33.48 -41.99
C GLU A 204 23.42 33.58 -43.49
N GLU A 205 22.99 32.60 -44.28
CA GLU A 205 23.13 32.65 -45.74
C GLU A 205 22.28 33.77 -46.35
N GLN A 206 21.05 33.97 -45.87
CA GLN A 206 20.25 35.12 -46.29
C GLN A 206 20.90 36.44 -45.89
N ARG A 207 21.49 36.56 -44.70
CA ARG A 207 22.21 37.77 -44.28
C ARG A 207 23.46 38.01 -45.12
N ARG A 208 24.21 36.94 -45.45
CA ARG A 208 25.37 36.99 -46.34
C ARG A 208 24.99 37.43 -47.75
N ASN A 209 23.94 36.83 -48.31
CA ASN A 209 23.40 37.18 -49.63
C ASN A 209 22.87 38.63 -49.66
N LYS A 210 22.11 39.07 -48.64
CA LYS A 210 21.64 40.46 -48.51
C LYS A 210 22.79 41.47 -48.35
N ARG A 211 23.91 41.09 -47.71
CA ARG A 211 25.13 41.91 -47.62
C ARG A 211 25.82 42.05 -48.97
N TRP A 212 25.91 40.96 -49.74
CA TRP A 212 26.53 40.95 -51.07
C TRP A 212 25.76 41.84 -52.07
N TYR A 213 24.43 41.74 -52.11
CA TYR A 213 23.57 42.57 -52.99
C TYR A 213 23.61 44.08 -52.67
N LYS A 214 24.13 44.51 -51.51
CA LYS A 214 24.27 45.94 -51.16
C LYS A 214 25.60 46.56 -51.60
N TRP A 215 26.57 45.74 -52.00
CA TRP A 215 27.94 46.18 -52.33
C TRP A 215 28.12 46.43 -53.84
N TRP A 216 27.26 45.85 -54.67
CA TRP A 216 27.17 46.10 -56.12
C TRP A 216 26.10 47.15 -56.39
#